data_AF-A0A366IG57-F1
#
_entry.id   AF-A0A366IG57-F1
#
_cell.length_a   1.000
_cell.length_b   1.000
_cell.length_c   1.000
_cell.angle_alpha   90.00
_cell.angle_beta   90.00
_cell.angle_gamma   90.00
#
_symmetry.space_group_name_H-M   'P 1'
#
loop_
_entity.id
_entity.type
_entity.pdbx_description
1 polymer ?
#
loop_
_entity_poly.entity_id
_entity_poly.type
_entity_poly.pdbx_seq_one_letter_code
_entity_poly.pdbx_strand_id
1 'polypeptide(L)'
;MANQIPIINFVVHIVKEESYYLSNCVEHVVMVNELLQEQENLKEIENVVQGLNRVYENIQKTIPQLEQLEDRALYGTRDSKFVYELCTDCNKVLQELNNIAVLFLQALGELEKHCEKNLFLLIIHHITIEERYGLEVLSGYIGRIASSGFMV
;
A
#
# COMPACT_ATOMS: atom_id res chain seq x y z
N MET A 1 -24.74 1.61 18.96
CA MET A 1 -24.23 0.21 19.01
C MET A 1 -24.43 -0.57 17.72
N ALA A 2 -25.63 -0.63 17.11
CA ALA A 2 -25.88 -1.49 15.93
C ALA A 2 -24.94 -1.25 14.72
N ASN A 3 -24.55 0.00 14.45
CA ASN A 3 -23.65 0.33 13.32
C ASN A 3 -22.15 0.28 13.66
N GLN A 4 -21.78 0.18 14.93
CA GLN A 4 -20.37 0.26 15.36
C GLN A 4 -19.60 -1.05 15.12
N ILE A 5 -20.22 -2.20 15.40
CA ILE A 5 -19.59 -3.53 15.21
C ILE A 5 -19.27 -3.79 13.72
N PRO A 6 -20.17 -3.53 12.76
CA PRO A 6 -19.86 -3.67 11.34
C PRO A 6 -18.69 -2.80 10.88
N ILE A 7 -18.58 -1.57 11.39
CA ILE A 7 -17.48 -0.66 11.04
C ILE A 7 -16.14 -1.18 11.58
N ILE A 8 -16.09 -1.62 12.83
CA ILE A 8 -14.88 -2.20 13.43
C ILE A 8 -14.45 -3.45 12.65
N ASN A 9 -15.39 -4.36 12.34
CA ASN A 9 -15.08 -5.56 11.56
C ASN A 9 -14.55 -5.20 10.16
N PHE A 10 -15.07 -4.13 9.56
CA PHE A 10 -14.60 -3.66 8.27
C PHE A 10 -13.17 -3.08 8.35
N VAL A 11 -12.84 -2.33 9.40
CA VAL A 11 -11.46 -1.87 9.65
C VAL A 11 -10.51 -3.06 9.80
N VAL A 12 -10.88 -4.08 10.60
CA VAL A 12 -10.06 -5.30 10.74
C VAL A 12 -9.86 -6.00 9.40
N HIS A 13 -10.90 -6.09 8.58
CA HIS A 13 -10.78 -6.67 7.25
C HIS A 13 -9.82 -5.87 6.35
N ILE A 14 -9.97 -4.54 6.29
CA ILE A 14 -9.08 -3.66 5.53
C ILE A 14 -7.62 -3.89 5.95
N VAL A 15 -7.33 -3.84 7.26
CA VAL A 15 -5.96 -3.94 7.76
C VAL A 15 -5.32 -5.28 7.36
N LYS A 16 -6.08 -6.38 7.40
CA LYS A 16 -5.58 -7.71 7.00
C LYS A 16 -5.28 -7.80 5.51
N GLU A 17 -6.20 -7.33 4.66
CA GLU A 17 -6.00 -7.33 3.21
C GLU A 17 -4.82 -6.44 2.83
N GLU A 18 -4.77 -5.21 3.35
CA GLU A 18 -3.71 -4.26 3.03
C GLU A 18 -2.34 -4.70 3.56
N SER A 19 -2.30 -5.41 4.69
CA SER A 19 -1.06 -6.01 5.20
C SER A 19 -0.55 -7.13 4.28
N TYR A 20 -1.45 -7.93 3.72
CA TYR A 20 -1.10 -8.93 2.71
C TYR A 20 -0.59 -8.28 1.42
N TYR A 21 -1.29 -7.29 0.87
CA TYR A 21 -0.84 -6.54 -0.30
C TYR A 21 0.49 -5.85 -0.09
N LEU A 22 0.71 -5.24 1.09
CA LEU A 22 1.96 -4.57 1.42
C LEU A 22 3.13 -5.57 1.49
N SER A 23 2.89 -6.80 1.96
CA SER A 23 3.89 -7.88 1.91
C SER A 23 4.28 -8.22 0.48
N ASN A 24 3.30 -8.38 -0.43
CA ASN A 24 3.57 -8.62 -1.85
C ASN A 24 4.33 -7.46 -2.48
N CYS A 25 3.97 -6.22 -2.13
CA CYS A 25 4.67 -5.01 -2.59
C CYS A 25 6.15 -5.02 -2.19
N VAL A 26 6.48 -5.49 -0.98
CA VAL A 26 7.89 -5.65 -0.53
C VAL A 26 8.62 -6.66 -1.42
N GLU A 27 8.01 -7.81 -1.71
CA GLU A 27 8.60 -8.82 -2.60
C GLU A 27 8.85 -8.24 -3.99
N HIS A 28 7.90 -7.49 -4.54
CA HIS A 28 8.04 -6.82 -5.82
C HIS A 28 9.17 -5.77 -5.82
N VAL A 29 9.29 -4.96 -4.77
CA VAL A 29 10.41 -4.00 -4.63
C VAL A 29 11.75 -4.73 -4.62
N VAL A 30 11.85 -5.86 -3.93
CA VAL A 30 13.07 -6.69 -3.93
C VAL A 30 13.36 -7.24 -5.32
N MET A 31 12.36 -7.80 -6.00
CA MET A 31 12.53 -8.30 -7.38
C MET A 31 13.01 -7.20 -8.33
N VAL A 32 12.41 -6.01 -8.25
CA VAL A 32 12.81 -4.86 -9.07
C VAL A 32 14.24 -4.42 -8.77
N ASN A 33 14.65 -4.43 -7.50
CA ASN A 33 16.03 -4.11 -7.12
C ASN A 33 17.04 -5.11 -7.69
N GLU A 34 16.72 -6.41 -7.73
CA GLU A 34 17.58 -7.41 -8.38
C GLU A 34 17.65 -7.20 -9.90
N LEU A 35 16.52 -6.88 -10.54
CA LEU A 35 16.51 -6.52 -11.97
C LEU A 35 17.41 -5.33 -12.27
N LEU A 36 17.42 -4.30 -11.41
CA LEU A 36 18.27 -3.13 -11.57
C LEU A 36 19.76 -3.45 -11.48
N GLN A 37 20.17 -4.43 -10.65
CA GLN A 37 21.56 -4.86 -10.56
C GLN A 37 22.06 -5.53 -11.84
N GLU A 38 21.15 -6.17 -12.60
CA GLU A 38 21.45 -6.81 -13.88
C GLU A 38 21.42 -5.87 -15.09
N GLN A 39 21.13 -4.57 -14.89
CA GLN A 39 21.14 -3.56 -15.95
C GLN A 39 22.53 -2.97 -16.14
N GLU A 40 23.00 -2.95 -17.39
CA GLU A 40 24.34 -2.45 -17.74
C GLU A 40 24.42 -0.90 -17.73
N ASN A 41 23.27 -0.20 -17.82
CA ASN A 41 23.17 1.27 -17.93
C ASN A 41 22.80 1.96 -16.60
N LEU A 42 23.58 1.71 -15.54
CA LEU A 42 23.34 2.20 -14.17
C LEU A 42 23.19 3.73 -14.01
N LYS A 43 23.78 4.54 -14.91
CA LYS A 43 23.73 6.02 -14.81
C LYS A 43 22.37 6.62 -15.16
N GLU A 44 21.54 5.91 -15.92
CA GLU A 44 20.23 6.41 -16.35
C GLU A 44 19.10 6.04 -15.37
N ILE A 45 19.38 5.14 -14.42
CA ILE A 45 18.39 4.57 -13.49
C ILE A 45 18.46 5.14 -12.07
N GLU A 46 19.27 6.16 -11.82
CA GLU A 46 19.43 6.75 -10.47
C GLU A 46 18.09 7.25 -9.90
N ASN A 47 17.24 7.86 -10.73
CA ASN A 47 15.91 8.30 -10.33
C ASN A 47 15.00 7.13 -9.93
N VAL A 48 15.11 5.99 -10.61
CA VAL A 48 14.35 4.77 -10.29
C VAL A 48 14.79 4.23 -8.93
N VAL A 49 16.11 4.14 -8.69
CA VAL A 49 16.68 3.69 -7.41
C VAL A 49 16.23 4.60 -6.27
N GLN A 50 16.29 5.93 -6.45
CA GLN A 50 15.79 6.87 -5.45
C GLN A 50 14.29 6.72 -5.20
N GLY A 51 13.50 6.46 -6.25
CA GLY A 51 12.07 6.17 -6.15
C GLY A 51 11.78 4.93 -5.31
N LEU A 52 12.47 3.82 -5.60
CA LEU A 52 12.32 2.55 -4.87
C LEU A 52 12.76 2.66 -3.42
N ASN A 53 13.83 3.39 -3.13
CA ASN A 53 14.25 3.65 -1.75
C ASN A 53 13.17 4.41 -0.96
N ARG A 54 12.53 5.41 -1.57
CA ARG A 54 11.41 6.13 -0.94
C ARG A 54 10.21 5.21 -0.70
N VAL A 55 9.88 4.34 -1.65
CA VAL A 55 8.84 3.31 -1.50
C VAL A 55 9.16 2.44 -0.29
N TYR A 56 10.37 1.90 -0.22
CA TYR A 56 10.81 1.04 0.88
C TYR A 56 10.75 1.74 2.25
N GLU A 57 11.26 2.97 2.35
CA GLU A 57 11.20 3.77 3.57
C GLU A 57 9.76 4.02 4.03
N ASN A 58 8.84 4.28 3.09
CA ASN A 58 7.44 4.50 3.41
C ASN A 58 6.76 3.20 3.86
N ILE A 59 7.06 2.06 3.22
CA ILE A 59 6.58 0.75 3.66
C ILE A 59 7.01 0.49 5.12
N GLN A 60 8.29 0.69 5.44
CA GLN A 60 8.82 0.47 6.79
C GLN A 60 8.12 1.34 7.84
N LYS A 61 7.71 2.56 7.49
CA LYS A 61 6.97 3.47 8.40
C LYS A 61 5.50 3.08 8.54
N THR A 62 4.90 2.47 7.52
CA THR A 62 3.47 2.18 7.47
C THR A 62 3.11 0.83 8.09
N ILE A 63 3.98 -0.18 8.00
CA ILE A 63 3.74 -1.50 8.63
C ILE A 63 3.34 -1.39 10.11
N PRO A 64 4.08 -0.66 10.98
CA PRO A 64 3.71 -0.56 12.39
C PRO A 64 2.36 0.14 12.62
N GLN A 65 1.92 1.00 11.69
CA GLN A 65 0.66 1.71 11.79
C GLN A 65 -0.53 0.78 11.49
N LEU A 66 -0.36 -0.16 10.55
CA LEU A 66 -1.34 -1.21 10.28
C LEU A 66 -1.51 -2.12 11.50
N GLU A 67 -0.42 -2.59 12.10
CA GLU A 67 -0.44 -3.41 13.32
C GLU A 67 -1.18 -2.70 14.46
N GLN A 68 -0.86 -1.43 14.70
CA GLN A 68 -1.53 -0.62 15.72
C GLN A 68 -3.03 -0.42 15.44
N LEU A 69 -3.43 -0.30 14.17
CA LEU A 69 -4.84 -0.19 13.79
C LEU A 69 -5.59 -1.50 14.04
N GLU A 70 -5.00 -2.65 13.72
CA GLU A 70 -5.59 -3.95 14.01
C GLU A 70 -5.80 -4.13 15.52
N ASP A 71 -4.76 -3.89 16.31
CA ASP A 71 -4.82 -4.01 17.77
C ASP A 71 -5.89 -3.10 18.37
N ARG A 72 -5.94 -1.84 17.94
CA ARG A 72 -6.99 -0.92 18.38
C ARG A 72 -8.37 -1.42 18.00
N ALA A 73 -8.57 -1.88 16.77
CA ALA A 73 -9.86 -2.37 16.31
C ALA A 73 -10.33 -3.61 17.09
N LEU A 74 -9.43 -4.54 17.43
CA LEU A 74 -9.75 -5.76 18.15
C LEU A 74 -10.04 -5.53 19.64
N TYR A 75 -9.26 -4.65 20.29
CA TYR A 75 -9.25 -4.54 21.76
C TYR A 75 -9.78 -3.20 22.30
N GLY A 76 -10.10 -2.23 21.44
CA GLY A 76 -10.55 -0.90 21.84
C GLY A 76 -11.96 -0.85 22.48
N THR A 77 -12.20 0.22 23.24
CA THR A 77 -13.51 0.48 23.86
C THR A 77 -14.51 0.96 22.81
N ARG A 78 -15.64 0.25 22.66
CA ARG A 78 -16.57 0.40 21.52
C ARG A 78 -17.58 1.55 21.68
N ASP A 79 -17.13 2.73 22.08
CA ASP A 79 -17.95 3.94 22.07
C ASP A 79 -17.89 4.67 20.72
N SER A 80 -18.83 5.58 20.45
CA SER A 80 -18.91 6.28 19.15
C SER A 80 -17.68 7.14 18.87
N LYS A 81 -17.08 7.75 19.91
CA LYS A 81 -15.89 8.59 19.72
C LYS A 81 -14.71 7.74 19.28
N PHE A 82 -14.50 6.60 19.93
CA PHE A 82 -13.47 5.63 19.54
C PHE A 82 -13.65 5.15 18.09
N VAL A 83 -14.88 4.80 17.67
CA VAL A 83 -15.12 4.31 16.30
C VAL A 83 -14.83 5.40 15.26
N TYR A 84 -15.20 6.64 15.54
CA TYR A 84 -14.84 7.77 14.67
C TYR A 84 -13.33 7.97 14.55
N GLU A 85 -12.60 7.92 15.67
CA GLU A 85 -11.14 8.01 15.70
C GLU A 85 -10.49 6.85 14.94
N LEU A 86 -11.00 5.63 15.10
CA LEU A 86 -10.53 4.44 14.38
C LEU A 86 -10.70 4.61 12.87
N CYS A 87 -11.86 5.08 12.40
CA CYS A 87 -12.08 5.38 10.98
C CYS A 87 -11.14 6.46 10.46
N THR A 88 -10.90 7.51 11.26
CA THR A 88 -10.02 8.62 10.88
C THR A 88 -8.58 8.16 10.74
N ASP A 89 -8.10 7.37 11.69
CA ASP A 89 -6.73 6.85 11.66
C ASP A 89 -6.56 5.78 10.57
N CYS A 90 -7.55 4.92 10.37
CA CYS A 90 -7.59 3.98 9.25
C CYS A 90 -7.49 4.72 7.92
N ASN A 91 -8.27 5.79 7.72
CA ASN A 91 -8.19 6.57 6.49
C ASN A 91 -6.80 7.17 6.26
N LYS A 92 -6.13 7.69 7.31
CA LYS A 92 -4.75 8.20 7.17
C LYS A 92 -3.79 7.12 6.70
N VAL A 93 -3.83 5.94 7.31
CA VAL A 93 -2.96 4.81 6.91
C VAL A 93 -3.24 4.38 5.48
N LEU A 94 -4.50 4.34 5.05
CA LEU A 94 -4.84 4.03 3.65
C LEU A 94 -4.32 5.08 2.67
N GLN A 95 -4.28 6.36 3.04
CA GLN A 95 -3.65 7.39 2.20
C GLN A 95 -2.14 7.19 2.09
N GLU A 96 -1.47 6.78 3.16
CA GLU A 96 -0.04 6.45 3.11
C GLU A 96 0.23 5.24 2.21
N LEU A 97 -0.59 4.20 2.29
CA LEU A 97 -0.55 3.05 1.38
C LEU A 97 -0.78 3.47 -0.08
N ASN A 98 -1.70 4.41 -0.31
CA ASN A 98 -1.99 4.92 -1.66
C ASN A 98 -0.75 5.64 -2.23
N ASN A 99 -0.10 6.47 -1.41
CA ASN A 99 1.14 7.14 -1.79
C ASN A 99 2.25 6.13 -2.11
N ILE A 100 2.39 5.05 -1.34
CA ILE A 100 3.35 3.97 -1.60
C ILE A 100 3.09 3.33 -2.97
N ALA A 101 1.86 2.90 -3.23
CA ALA A 101 1.47 2.25 -4.48
C ALA A 101 1.71 3.18 -5.70
N VAL A 102 1.33 4.46 -5.59
CA VAL A 102 1.54 5.45 -6.66
C VAL A 102 3.03 5.67 -6.93
N LEU A 103 3.84 5.85 -5.88
CA LEU A 103 5.30 6.03 -6.02
C LEU A 103 5.94 4.79 -6.65
N PHE A 104 5.49 3.59 -6.29
CA PHE A 104 6.03 2.36 -6.84
C PHE A 104 5.66 2.19 -8.32
N LEU A 105 4.41 2.45 -8.69
CA LEU A 105 3.98 2.45 -10.10
C LEU A 105 4.74 3.48 -10.95
N GLN A 106 5.08 4.63 -10.39
CA GLN A 106 5.93 5.61 -11.06
C GLN A 106 7.35 5.07 -11.29
N ALA A 107 7.95 4.43 -10.29
CA ALA A 107 9.27 3.80 -10.43
C ALA A 107 9.27 2.69 -11.48
N LEU A 108 8.24 1.85 -11.51
CA LEU A 108 8.06 0.80 -12.52
C LEU A 108 7.92 1.38 -13.93
N GLY A 109 7.12 2.42 -14.10
CA GLY A 109 6.92 3.08 -15.40
C GLY A 109 8.17 3.79 -15.92
N GLU A 110 9.01 4.33 -15.03
CA GLU A 110 10.33 4.83 -15.43
C GLU A 110 11.28 3.68 -15.80
N LEU A 111 11.32 2.61 -15.00
CA LEU A 111 12.16 1.44 -15.27
C LEU A 111 11.84 0.76 -16.61
N GLU A 112 10.56 0.67 -16.96
CA GLU A 112 10.10 0.08 -18.22
C GLU A 112 10.79 0.73 -19.44
N LYS A 113 11.01 2.05 -19.40
CA LYS A 113 11.66 2.81 -20.49
C LYS A 113 13.12 2.44 -20.70
N HIS A 114 13.77 1.89 -19.68
CA HIS A 114 15.18 1.53 -19.69
C HIS A 114 15.41 0.02 -19.85
N CYS A 115 14.36 -0.81 -19.89
CA CYS A 115 14.48 -2.24 -20.01
C CYS A 115 14.49 -2.72 -21.47
N GLU A 116 15.61 -3.28 -21.91
CA GLU A 116 15.74 -3.83 -23.27
C GLU A 116 15.43 -5.34 -23.32
N LYS A 117 15.55 -6.06 -22.20
CA LYS A 117 15.33 -7.51 -22.13
C LYS A 117 13.83 -7.84 -22.01
N ASN A 118 13.30 -8.60 -22.96
CA ASN A 118 11.89 -9.04 -22.98
C ASN A 118 11.42 -9.70 -21.67
N LEU A 119 12.27 -10.52 -21.04
CA LEU A 119 11.93 -11.17 -19.77
C LEU A 119 11.72 -10.15 -18.65
N PHE A 120 12.53 -9.10 -18.61
CA PHE A 120 12.43 -8.06 -17.58
C PHE A 120 11.19 -7.19 -17.78
N LEU A 121 10.90 -6.85 -19.05
CA LEU A 121 9.65 -6.17 -19.40
C LEU A 121 8.42 -7.00 -18.97
N LEU A 122 8.43 -8.31 -19.18
CA LEU A 122 7.36 -9.19 -18.73
C LEU A 122 7.19 -9.16 -17.20
N ILE A 123 8.28 -9.19 -16.44
CA ILE A 123 8.25 -9.12 -14.97
C ILE A 123 7.71 -7.75 -14.51
N ILE A 124 8.19 -6.65 -15.10
CA ILE A 124 7.73 -5.29 -14.77
C ILE A 124 6.24 -5.14 -15.08
N HIS A 125 5.77 -5.65 -16.22
CA HIS A 125 4.34 -5.63 -16.57
C HIS A 125 3.50 -6.44 -15.61
N HIS A 126 3.95 -7.63 -15.22
CA HIS A 126 3.26 -8.46 -14.26
C HIS A 126 3.09 -7.75 -12.92
N ILE A 127 4.18 -7.22 -12.35
CA ILE A 127 4.17 -6.45 -11.11
C ILE A 127 3.24 -5.24 -11.26
N THR A 128 3.35 -4.49 -12.35
CA THR A 128 2.54 -3.29 -12.60
C THR A 128 1.04 -3.61 -12.60
N ILE A 129 0.62 -4.75 -13.15
CA ILE A 129 -0.78 -5.16 -13.15
C ILE A 129 -1.27 -5.44 -11.73
N GLU A 130 -0.48 -6.18 -10.94
CA GLU A 130 -0.85 -6.52 -9.55
C GLU A 130 -0.93 -5.27 -8.67
N GLU A 131 0.05 -4.37 -8.76
CA GLU A 131 0.07 -3.11 -8.00
C GLU A 131 -1.09 -2.19 -8.38
N ARG A 132 -1.48 -2.16 -9.67
CA ARG A 132 -2.65 -1.40 -10.12
C ARG A 132 -3.96 -1.97 -9.58
N TYR A 133 -4.08 -3.29 -9.53
CA TYR A 133 -5.24 -3.95 -8.96
C TYR A 133 -5.36 -3.65 -7.45
N GLY A 134 -4.25 -3.74 -6.71
CA GLY A 134 -4.19 -3.35 -5.30
C GLY A 134 -4.62 -1.90 -5.09
N LEU A 135 -4.12 -0.97 -5.92
CA LEU A 135 -4.49 0.45 -5.85
C LEU A 135 -5.99 0.70 -6.07
N GLU A 136 -6.64 -0.06 -6.96
CA GLU A 136 -8.08 0.05 -7.21
C GLU A 136 -8.89 -0.39 -5.98
N VAL A 137 -8.52 -1.53 -5.37
CA VAL A 137 -9.15 -2.04 -4.15
C VAL A 137 -8.97 -1.05 -3.00
N LEU A 138 -7.76 -0.56 -2.79
CA LEU A 138 -7.42 0.44 -1.78
C LEU A 138 -8.24 1.72 -1.92
N SER A 139 -8.42 2.20 -3.15
CA SER A 139 -9.25 3.38 -3.44
C SER A 139 -10.71 3.16 -3.03
N GLY A 140 -11.23 1.94 -3.22
CA GLY A 140 -12.54 1.53 -2.74
C GLY A 140 -12.65 1.57 -1.21
N TYR A 141 -11.62 1.09 -0.49
CA TYR A 141 -11.57 1.16 0.97
C TYR A 141 -11.53 2.60 1.49
N ILE A 142 -10.73 3.47 0.89
CA ILE A 142 -10.66 4.90 1.24
C ILE A 142 -12.06 5.55 1.16
N GLY A 143 -12.76 5.37 0.04
CA GLY A 143 -14.10 5.95 -0.13
C GLY A 143 -15.11 5.42 0.90
N ARG A 144 -15.02 4.12 1.23
CA ARG A 144 -15.93 3.47 2.16
C ARG A 144 -15.64 3.80 3.63
N ILE A 145 -14.36 3.94 4.03
CA ILE A 145 -14.03 4.29 5.41
C ILE A 145 -14.29 5.77 5.69
N ALA A 146 -14.01 6.64 4.72
CA ALA A 146 -14.32 8.07 4.81
C ALA A 146 -15.81 8.29 5.03
N SER A 147 -16.67 7.60 4.27
CA SER A 147 -18.12 7.65 4.46
C SER A 147 -18.57 7.02 5.78
N SER A 148 -17.96 5.90 6.19
CA SER A 148 -18.33 5.21 7.44
C SER A 148 -18.08 6.06 8.69
N GLY A 149 -17.05 6.90 8.71
CA GLY A 149 -16.77 7.83 9.82
C GLY A 149 -17.89 8.85 10.06
N PHE A 150 -18.62 9.27 9.02
CA PHE A 150 -19.76 10.21 9.15
C PHE A 150 -21.07 9.54 9.60
N MET A 151 -21.13 8.20 9.64
CA MET A 151 -22.33 7.44 10.01
C MET A 151 -22.33 6.95 11.48
N VAL A 152 -21.31 7.31 12.27
CA VAL A 152 -21.08 6.86 13.66
C VAL A 152 -21.79 7.73 14.68
#